data_AF-A0A0T6ULF6-F1
#
_entry.id   AF-A0A0T6ULF6-F1
#
_cell.length_a   1.000
_cell.length_b   1.000
_cell.length_c   1.000
_cell.angle_alpha   90.00
_cell.angle_beta   90.00
_cell.angle_gamma   90.00
#
_symmetry.space_group_name_H-M   'P 1'
#
loop_
_entity.id
_entity.type
_entity.pdbx_description
1 polymer ?
#
loop_
_entity_poly.entity_id
_entity_poly.type
_entity_poly.pdbx_seq_one_letter_code
_entity_poly.pdbx_strand_id
1 'polypeptide(L)'
;MSRWRWAAAKISKQLWARATFIGLLGITTAILAAVVERFIPWELPTTIGADAVDNILGIIASSMLAVTTFSLSVMISAYGSATSNVTPRATKLLIEDSVSQTVLSTFIGSFLFSIVGIIVLKTGMYGERGRFILFIVTIAVIALIVVSLLRWIDHLTRLGRVGETTQRVEDATLNALRAWREQPYLGGSPMLVDESFDRAVDIPADGIGYVQFIDMNALSKIAERLQGAIYIHSVPGAFVFPQTRLAQFLPDEAGDLNVEELQEEIRYTFALARERSFEQDPRFGLAVMSEIGSRALSSAINDPGTVIDVIGRMARLLCGWSRGYEESEPLYPRVHVPPLCNEDIFDDAFALIARDGAALVEVQIRLQKTLKALSTMGDETFRAAAKHQAELALARAEAALTLEADKQRVREIAGLS
;
A
#
# COMPACT_ATOMS: atom_id res chain seq x y z
N MET A 1 1.60 4.36 15.73
CA MET A 1 2.86 4.64 14.98
C MET A 1 3.01 6.15 14.88
N SER A 2 4.18 6.75 15.10
CA SER A 2 4.33 8.22 15.01
C SER A 2 4.40 8.71 13.56
N ARG A 3 3.92 9.92 13.25
CA ARG A 3 3.94 10.53 11.89
C ARG A 3 5.32 10.50 11.22
N TRP A 4 6.40 10.72 11.96
CA TRP A 4 7.78 10.63 11.42
C TRP A 4 8.16 9.20 11.00
N ARG A 5 7.74 8.19 11.76
CA ARG A 5 7.96 6.78 11.41
C ARG A 5 7.14 6.40 10.19
N TRP A 6 5.90 6.90 10.09
CA TRP A 6 5.08 6.73 8.89
C TRP A 6 5.72 7.39 7.66
N ALA A 7 6.19 8.63 7.79
CA ALA A 7 6.88 9.34 6.70
C ALA A 7 8.18 8.63 6.29
N ALA A 8 8.97 8.16 7.25
CA ALA A 8 10.17 7.37 7.00
C ALA A 8 9.84 6.03 6.32
N ALA A 9 8.78 5.34 6.76
CA ALA A 9 8.30 4.13 6.12
C ALA A 9 7.90 4.40 4.66
N LYS A 10 7.21 5.50 4.39
CA LYS A 10 6.83 5.93 3.02
C LYS A 10 8.05 6.21 2.15
N ILE A 11 9.07 6.88 2.68
CA ILE A 11 10.34 7.11 1.95
C ILE A 11 11.07 5.79 1.70
N SER A 12 11.09 4.86 2.66
CA SER A 12 11.76 3.55 2.52
C SER A 12 11.15 2.65 1.43
N LYS A 13 9.90 2.92 1.05
CA LYS A 13 9.21 2.26 -0.06
C LYS A 13 9.59 2.82 -1.43
N GLN A 14 10.40 3.89 -1.48
CA GLN A 14 10.83 4.50 -2.73
C GLN A 14 12.12 3.82 -3.24
N LEU A 15 12.15 3.56 -4.55
CA LEU A 15 13.29 2.92 -5.22
C LEU A 15 14.63 3.62 -4.94
N TRP A 16 14.67 4.95 -5.01
CA TRP A 16 15.90 5.72 -4.81
C TRP A 16 16.44 5.58 -3.39
N ALA A 17 15.59 5.44 -2.37
CA ALA A 17 16.03 5.29 -0.99
C ALA A 17 16.79 3.98 -0.80
N ARG A 18 16.28 2.87 -1.36
CA ARG A 18 16.94 1.56 -1.33
C ARG A 18 18.22 1.52 -2.16
N ALA A 19 18.17 2.11 -3.35
CA ALA A 19 19.34 2.20 -4.23
C ALA A 19 20.48 2.98 -3.58
N THR A 20 20.17 4.13 -2.96
CA THR A 20 21.14 4.93 -2.21
C THR A 20 21.69 4.17 -1.01
N PHE A 21 20.84 3.48 -0.24
CA PHE A 21 21.29 2.70 0.92
C PHE A 21 22.23 1.55 0.53
N ILE A 22 21.85 0.72 -0.44
CA ILE A 22 22.67 -0.41 -0.90
C ILE A 22 23.93 0.09 -1.61
N GLY A 23 23.82 1.17 -2.39
CA GLY A 23 24.97 1.84 -3.01
C GLY A 23 25.98 2.33 -1.97
N LEU A 24 25.51 3.06 -0.95
CA LEU A 24 26.34 3.50 0.17
C LEU A 24 26.99 2.31 0.88
N LEU A 25 26.25 1.23 1.14
CA LEU A 25 26.80 0.03 1.77
C LEU A 25 27.92 -0.60 0.92
N GLY A 26 27.76 -0.66 -0.41
CA GLY A 26 28.81 -1.09 -1.32
C GLY A 26 30.06 -0.21 -1.24
N ILE A 27 29.88 1.12 -1.30
CA ILE A 27 30.96 2.10 -1.18
C ILE A 27 31.69 1.96 0.17
N THR A 28 30.94 1.90 1.26
CA THR A 28 31.48 1.75 2.61
C THR A 28 32.25 0.43 2.75
N THR A 29 31.75 -0.66 2.16
CA THR A 29 32.44 -1.96 2.19
C THR A 29 33.79 -1.90 1.46
N ALA A 30 33.85 -1.26 0.29
CA ALA A 30 35.11 -1.06 -0.43
C ALA A 30 36.11 -0.24 0.39
N ILE A 31 35.68 0.89 0.97
CA ILE A 31 36.54 1.75 1.79
C ILE A 31 37.01 1.01 3.06
N LEU A 32 36.11 0.30 3.75
CA LEU A 32 36.45 -0.47 4.95
C LEU A 32 37.49 -1.55 4.66
N ALA A 33 37.44 -2.21 3.49
CA ALA A 33 38.46 -3.18 3.11
C ALA A 33 39.88 -2.58 3.06
N ALA A 34 40.01 -1.29 2.69
CA ALA A 34 41.28 -0.57 2.73
C ALA A 34 41.71 -0.17 4.16
N VAL A 35 40.75 0.15 5.02
CA VAL A 35 41.04 0.56 6.42
C VAL A 35 41.40 -0.64 7.29
N VAL A 36 40.70 -1.75 7.12
CA VAL A 36 40.84 -2.99 7.91
C VAL A 36 42.22 -3.61 7.76
N GLU A 37 42.92 -3.36 6.65
CA GLU A 37 44.32 -3.73 6.46
C GLU A 37 45.22 -3.32 7.64
N ARG A 38 44.97 -2.15 8.25
CA ARG A 38 45.79 -1.63 9.37
C ARG A 38 45.60 -2.40 10.68
N PHE A 39 44.57 -3.23 10.79
CA PHE A 39 44.15 -3.84 12.06
C PHE A 39 44.24 -5.38 12.07
N ILE A 40 44.46 -6.05 10.93
CA ILE A 40 44.53 -7.52 10.86
C ILE A 40 45.99 -7.99 10.92
N PRO A 41 46.41 -8.75 11.94
CA PRO A 41 47.79 -9.24 12.10
C PRO A 41 48.10 -10.57 11.39
N TRP A 42 47.17 -11.17 10.64
CA TRP A 42 47.38 -12.47 9.99
C TRP A 42 48.19 -12.39 8.68
N GLU A 43 49.05 -13.38 8.44
CA GLU A 43 49.67 -13.65 7.14
C GLU A 43 48.68 -14.41 6.26
N LEU A 44 48.07 -13.70 5.31
CA LEU A 44 47.18 -14.26 4.31
C LEU A 44 47.98 -14.74 3.09
N PRO A 45 47.48 -15.71 2.30
CA PRO A 45 48.16 -16.16 1.09
C PRO A 45 48.39 -14.97 0.14
N THR A 46 49.65 -14.66 -0.13
CA THR A 46 50.13 -13.47 -0.85
C THR A 46 49.96 -13.54 -2.38
N THR A 47 49.11 -14.43 -2.90
CA THR A 47 49.09 -14.79 -4.33
C THR A 47 47.90 -14.25 -5.13
N ILE A 48 47.05 -13.40 -4.57
CA ILE A 48 45.96 -12.77 -5.35
C ILE A 48 46.50 -11.53 -6.06
N GLY A 49 46.76 -11.68 -7.37
CA GLY A 49 47.20 -10.58 -8.22
C GLY A 49 46.16 -9.46 -8.32
N ALA A 50 46.60 -8.21 -8.18
CA ALA A 50 45.74 -7.02 -8.31
C ALA A 50 45.01 -6.99 -9.66
N ASP A 51 45.67 -7.50 -10.72
CA ASP A 51 45.12 -7.58 -12.07
C ASP A 51 43.90 -8.50 -12.16
N ALA A 52 43.85 -9.59 -11.38
CA ALA A 52 42.70 -10.48 -11.37
C ALA A 52 41.48 -9.79 -10.75
N VAL A 53 41.68 -9.05 -9.66
CA VAL A 53 40.61 -8.30 -8.98
C VAL A 53 40.13 -7.14 -9.86
N ASP A 54 41.05 -6.37 -10.45
CA ASP A 54 40.72 -5.25 -11.36
C ASP A 54 39.89 -5.73 -12.56
N ASN A 55 40.28 -6.84 -13.19
CA ASN A 55 39.54 -7.43 -14.31
C ASN A 55 38.12 -7.83 -13.91
N ILE A 56 37.95 -8.51 -12.77
CA ILE A 56 36.62 -8.93 -12.29
C ILE A 56 35.75 -7.71 -11.97
N LEU A 57 36.28 -6.72 -11.25
CA LEU A 57 35.55 -5.48 -10.95
C LEU A 57 35.18 -4.74 -12.24
N GLY A 58 36.07 -4.72 -13.25
CA GLY A 58 35.79 -4.12 -14.56
C GLY A 58 34.64 -4.81 -15.30
N ILE A 59 34.58 -6.15 -15.25
CA ILE A 59 33.47 -6.93 -15.81
C ILE A 59 32.16 -6.59 -15.08
N ILE A 60 32.18 -6.52 -13.76
CA ILE A 60 30.98 -6.17 -12.97
C ILE A 60 30.54 -4.73 -13.30
N ALA A 61 31.45 -3.76 -13.32
CA ALA A 61 31.14 -2.36 -13.61
C ALA A 61 30.50 -2.19 -15.00
N SER A 62 31.05 -2.83 -16.03
CA SER A 62 30.52 -2.74 -17.40
C SER A 62 29.18 -3.48 -17.56
N SER A 63 29.06 -4.69 -17.03
CA SER A 63 27.86 -5.52 -17.18
C SER A 63 26.67 -5.02 -16.35
N MET A 64 26.89 -4.57 -15.11
CA MET A 64 25.80 -4.22 -14.20
C MET A 64 25.07 -2.94 -14.62
N LEU A 65 25.73 -2.01 -15.29
CA LEU A 65 25.06 -0.83 -15.86
C LEU A 65 24.08 -1.24 -16.97
N ALA A 66 24.48 -2.17 -17.84
CA ALA A 66 23.63 -2.69 -18.91
C ALA A 66 22.45 -3.50 -18.35
N VAL A 67 22.71 -4.39 -17.38
CA VAL A 67 21.67 -5.16 -16.68
C VAL A 67 20.69 -4.25 -15.94
N THR A 68 21.17 -3.20 -15.29
CA THR A 68 20.33 -2.20 -14.60
C THR A 68 19.42 -1.48 -15.59
N THR A 69 19.99 -1.02 -16.72
CA THR A 69 19.22 -0.33 -17.77
C THR A 69 18.14 -1.24 -18.37
N PHE A 70 18.49 -2.49 -18.69
CA PHE A 70 17.55 -3.49 -19.16
C PHE A 70 16.43 -3.73 -18.14
N SER A 71 16.79 -3.93 -16.86
CA SER A 71 15.82 -4.19 -15.79
C SER A 71 14.87 -3.02 -15.58
N LEU A 72 15.38 -1.79 -15.61
CA LEU A 72 14.55 -0.57 -15.51
C LEU A 72 13.59 -0.45 -16.71
N SER A 73 14.05 -0.75 -17.92
CA SER A 73 13.20 -0.74 -19.12
C SER A 73 12.05 -1.75 -19.01
N VAL A 74 12.33 -2.97 -18.53
CA VAL A 74 11.29 -3.99 -18.32
C VAL A 74 10.30 -3.55 -17.23
N MET A 75 10.75 -2.95 -16.13
CA MET A 75 9.85 -2.39 -15.11
C MET A 75 8.92 -1.32 -15.68
N ILE A 76 9.45 -0.37 -16.44
CA ILE A 76 8.64 0.70 -17.06
C ILE A 76 7.61 0.10 -18.01
N SER A 77 8.00 -0.90 -18.81
CA SER A 77 7.10 -1.63 -19.70
C SER A 77 5.98 -2.35 -18.92
N ALA A 78 6.33 -3.03 -17.83
CA ALA A 78 5.37 -3.72 -16.98
C ALA A 78 4.40 -2.75 -16.28
N TYR A 79 4.88 -1.60 -15.80
CA TYR A 79 4.03 -0.54 -15.24
C TYR A 79 3.10 0.07 -16.28
N GLY A 80 3.58 0.24 -17.51
CA GLY A 80 2.76 0.66 -18.65
C GLY A 80 1.64 -0.35 -18.94
N SER A 81 1.98 -1.65 -18.99
CA SER A 81 1.01 -2.73 -19.19
C SER A 81 -0.05 -2.76 -18.08
N ALA A 82 0.36 -2.67 -16.81
CA ALA A 82 -0.57 -2.63 -15.69
C ALA A 82 -1.48 -1.38 -15.73
N THR A 83 -0.93 -0.22 -16.08
CA THR A 83 -1.71 1.02 -16.18
C THR A 83 -2.76 0.95 -17.30
N SER A 84 -2.44 0.27 -18.41
CA SER A 84 -3.36 0.10 -19.55
C SER A 84 -4.46 -0.94 -19.29
N ASN A 85 -4.09 -2.07 -18.68
CA ASN A 85 -4.97 -3.23 -18.48
C ASN A 85 -5.71 -3.22 -17.13
N VAL A 86 -5.23 -2.45 -16.16
CA VAL A 86 -5.75 -2.37 -14.78
C VAL A 86 -6.09 -0.90 -14.51
N THR A 87 -5.51 -0.26 -13.49
CA THR A 87 -5.75 1.15 -13.17
C THR A 87 -4.45 1.82 -12.70
N PRO A 88 -4.25 3.13 -12.95
CA PRO A 88 -3.07 3.85 -12.45
C PRO A 88 -2.88 3.77 -10.93
N ARG A 89 -3.96 3.56 -10.18
CA ARG A 89 -3.94 3.49 -8.72
C ARG A 89 -3.43 2.13 -8.23
N ALA A 90 -3.76 1.06 -8.94
CA ALA A 90 -3.19 -0.26 -8.69
C ALA A 90 -1.69 -0.32 -9.04
N THR A 91 -1.25 0.42 -10.07
CA THR A 91 0.17 0.49 -10.47
C THR A 91 1.08 1.01 -9.35
N LYS A 92 0.57 1.82 -8.41
CA LYS A 92 1.36 2.30 -7.26
C LYS A 92 1.92 1.15 -6.41
N LEU A 93 1.13 0.10 -6.20
CA LEU A 93 1.56 -1.10 -5.45
C LEU A 93 2.59 -1.94 -6.22
N LEU A 94 2.65 -1.80 -7.55
CA LEU A 94 3.72 -2.41 -8.36
C LEU A 94 5.01 -1.59 -8.28
N ILE A 95 4.91 -0.26 -8.25
CA ILE A 95 6.07 0.62 -8.12
C ILE A 95 6.73 0.46 -6.75
N GLU A 96 5.93 0.23 -5.70
CA GLU A 96 6.40 -0.04 -4.34
C GLU A 96 6.89 -1.49 -4.13
N ASP A 97 7.03 -2.28 -5.21
CA ASP A 97 7.46 -3.67 -5.11
C ASP A 97 8.89 -3.81 -4.57
N SER A 98 8.97 -4.34 -3.35
CA SER A 98 10.24 -4.50 -2.65
C SER A 98 11.23 -5.43 -3.36
N VAL A 99 10.76 -6.45 -4.09
CA VAL A 99 11.62 -7.42 -4.78
C VAL A 99 12.31 -6.76 -5.96
N SER A 100 11.54 -6.11 -6.84
CA SER A 100 12.03 -5.37 -8.00
C SER A 100 13.00 -4.26 -7.57
N GLN A 101 12.64 -3.49 -6.54
CA GLN A 101 13.50 -2.44 -6.03
C GLN A 101 14.81 -2.97 -5.45
N THR A 102 14.77 -4.06 -4.67
CA THR A 102 15.98 -4.67 -4.09
C THR A 102 16.89 -5.24 -5.17
N VAL A 103 16.33 -5.93 -6.17
CA VAL A 103 17.09 -6.45 -7.32
C VAL A 103 17.79 -5.31 -8.08
N LEU A 104 17.08 -4.25 -8.43
CA LEU A 104 17.68 -3.11 -9.14
C LEU A 104 18.74 -2.41 -8.29
N SER A 105 18.45 -2.23 -6.99
CA SER A 105 19.38 -1.61 -6.05
C SER A 105 20.66 -2.43 -5.88
N THR A 106 20.56 -3.76 -5.92
CA THR A 106 21.71 -4.67 -5.96
C THR A 106 22.56 -4.44 -7.21
N PHE A 107 21.95 -4.35 -8.39
CA PHE A 107 22.71 -4.12 -9.62
C PHE A 107 23.43 -2.76 -9.60
N ILE A 108 22.73 -1.69 -9.19
CA ILE A 108 23.33 -0.36 -9.02
C ILE A 108 24.43 -0.39 -7.95
N GLY A 109 24.19 -1.05 -6.82
CA GLY A 109 25.14 -1.15 -5.72
C GLY A 109 26.41 -1.91 -6.11
N SER A 110 26.26 -3.01 -6.86
CA SER A 110 27.40 -3.78 -7.37
C SER A 110 28.22 -3.01 -8.42
N PHE A 111 27.56 -2.21 -9.26
CA PHE A 111 28.20 -1.27 -10.18
C PHE A 111 29.03 -0.23 -9.40
N LEU A 112 28.42 0.44 -8.41
CA LEU A 112 29.10 1.45 -7.59
C LEU A 112 30.25 0.85 -6.76
N PHE A 113 30.03 -0.31 -6.14
CA PHE A 113 31.07 -1.07 -5.45
C PHE A 113 32.27 -1.33 -6.37
N SER A 114 32.01 -1.72 -7.62
CA SER A 114 33.06 -2.03 -8.57
C SER A 114 33.85 -0.81 -9.00
N ILE A 115 33.18 0.31 -9.29
CA ILE A 115 33.86 1.59 -9.61
C ILE A 115 34.73 2.05 -8.45
N VAL A 116 34.19 2.09 -7.23
CA VAL A 116 34.96 2.53 -6.06
C VAL A 116 36.09 1.56 -5.77
N GLY A 117 35.85 0.25 -5.88
CA GLY A 117 36.86 -0.79 -5.78
C GLY A 117 38.03 -0.55 -6.74
N ILE A 118 37.74 -0.30 -8.02
CA ILE A 118 38.76 0.01 -9.05
C ILE A 118 39.51 1.30 -8.70
N ILE A 119 38.82 2.37 -8.31
CA ILE A 119 39.47 3.65 -7.97
C ILE A 119 40.46 3.45 -6.81
N VAL A 120 40.01 2.83 -5.72
CA VAL A 120 40.86 2.62 -4.54
C VAL A 120 42.02 1.65 -4.86
N LEU A 121 41.79 0.63 -5.69
CA LEU A 121 42.85 -0.27 -6.16
C LEU A 121 43.91 0.44 -6.99
N LYS A 122 43.50 1.32 -7.93
CA LYS A 122 44.42 2.10 -8.76
C LYS A 122 45.19 3.18 -7.99
N THR A 123 44.65 3.67 -6.88
CA THR A 123 45.40 4.58 -5.99
C THR A 123 46.48 3.87 -5.16
N GLY A 124 46.55 2.54 -5.20
CA GLY A 124 47.51 1.76 -4.40
C GLY A 124 47.16 1.68 -2.91
N MET A 125 45.95 2.12 -2.53
CA MET A 125 45.49 2.18 -1.15
C MET A 125 45.15 0.81 -0.55
N TYR A 126 44.90 -0.20 -1.40
CA TYR A 126 44.84 -1.60 -0.95
C TYR A 126 46.25 -2.20 -1.03
N GLY A 127 46.90 -2.40 0.11
CA GLY A 127 48.03 -3.31 0.20
C GLY A 127 47.58 -4.77 0.10
N GLU A 128 48.49 -5.72 0.34
CA GLU A 128 48.27 -7.13 0.03
C GLU A 128 47.05 -7.73 0.75
N ARG A 129 46.87 -7.40 2.04
CA ARG A 129 45.74 -7.88 2.84
C ARG A 129 44.42 -7.26 2.39
N GLY A 130 44.42 -5.96 2.09
CA GLY A 130 43.25 -5.24 1.58
C GLY A 130 42.76 -5.84 0.25
N ARG A 131 43.68 -6.25 -0.63
CA ARG A 131 43.35 -6.93 -1.90
C ARG A 131 42.70 -8.29 -1.69
N PHE A 132 43.19 -9.07 -0.73
CA PHE A 132 42.56 -10.35 -0.39
C PHE A 132 41.13 -10.16 0.13
N ILE A 133 40.92 -9.20 1.04
CA ILE A 133 39.58 -8.87 1.55
C ILE A 133 38.68 -8.43 0.40
N LEU A 134 39.16 -7.52 -0.45
CA LEU A 134 38.44 -7.04 -1.63
C LEU A 134 38.04 -8.20 -2.55
N PHE A 135 38.93 -9.17 -2.78
CA PHE A 135 38.62 -10.36 -3.57
C PHE A 135 37.50 -11.20 -2.97
N ILE A 136 37.56 -11.50 -1.66
CA ILE A 136 36.51 -12.27 -0.96
C ILE A 136 35.16 -11.52 -1.03
N VAL A 137 35.16 -10.21 -0.78
CA VAL A 137 33.95 -9.38 -0.92
C VAL A 137 33.45 -9.39 -2.36
N THR A 138 34.35 -9.32 -3.34
CA THR A 138 33.98 -9.38 -4.76
C THR A 138 33.30 -10.69 -5.12
N ILE A 139 33.79 -11.84 -4.63
CA ILE A 139 33.12 -13.14 -4.79
C ILE A 139 31.73 -13.13 -4.15
N ALA A 140 31.60 -12.57 -2.94
CA ALA A 140 30.30 -12.45 -2.28
C ALA A 140 29.32 -11.56 -3.08
N VAL A 141 29.81 -10.46 -3.65
CA VAL A 141 29.03 -9.58 -4.54
C VAL A 141 28.60 -10.33 -5.80
N ILE A 142 29.47 -11.14 -6.42
CA ILE A 142 29.10 -11.97 -7.58
C ILE A 142 27.99 -12.96 -7.22
N ALA A 143 28.13 -13.68 -6.10
CA ALA A 143 27.10 -14.60 -5.64
C ALA A 143 25.75 -13.88 -5.43
N LEU A 144 25.78 -12.69 -4.84
CA LEU A 144 24.61 -11.84 -4.62
C LEU A 144 23.99 -11.33 -5.93
N ILE A 145 24.81 -11.00 -6.94
CA ILE A 145 24.34 -10.65 -8.30
C ILE A 145 23.62 -11.86 -8.92
N VAL A 146 24.22 -13.06 -8.88
CA VAL A 146 23.64 -14.27 -9.47
C VAL A 146 22.28 -14.59 -8.84
N VAL A 147 22.19 -14.57 -7.50
CA VAL A 147 20.92 -14.78 -6.79
C VAL A 147 19.90 -13.70 -7.16
N SER A 148 20.32 -12.44 -7.26
CA SER A 148 19.43 -11.33 -7.63
C SER A 148 18.93 -11.44 -9.07
N LEU A 149 19.76 -11.89 -10.01
CA LEU A 149 19.37 -12.16 -11.39
C LEU A 149 18.37 -13.31 -11.49
N LEU A 150 18.60 -14.42 -10.77
CA LEU A 150 17.64 -15.54 -10.75
C LEU A 150 16.30 -15.12 -10.16
N ARG A 151 16.33 -14.35 -9.07
CA ARG A 151 15.12 -13.78 -8.45
C ARG A 151 14.41 -12.82 -9.40
N TRP A 152 15.16 -12.04 -10.16
CA TRP A 152 14.63 -11.13 -11.16
C TRP A 152 13.89 -11.87 -12.26
N ILE A 153 14.50 -12.90 -12.84
CA ILE A 153 13.90 -13.72 -13.91
C ILE A 153 12.59 -14.33 -13.44
N ASP A 154 12.55 -14.93 -12.24
CA ASP A 154 11.33 -15.49 -11.68
C ASP A 154 10.24 -14.40 -11.50
N HIS A 155 10.62 -13.24 -10.95
CA HIS A 155 9.70 -12.14 -10.71
C HIS A 155 9.12 -11.54 -12.01
N LEU A 156 9.94 -11.43 -13.06
CA LEU A 156 9.55 -10.86 -14.36
C LEU A 156 8.38 -11.60 -15.01
N THR A 157 8.25 -12.90 -14.77
CA THR A 157 7.15 -13.71 -15.35
C THR A 157 5.77 -13.36 -14.81
N ARG A 158 5.71 -12.64 -13.68
CA ARG A 158 4.47 -12.26 -12.98
C ARG A 158 4.21 -10.75 -13.02
N LEU A 159 5.26 -9.94 -13.07
CA LEU A 159 5.17 -8.49 -13.02
C LEU A 159 4.28 -7.93 -14.14
N GLY A 160 3.33 -7.06 -13.78
CA GLY A 160 2.44 -6.38 -14.73
C GLY A 160 1.26 -7.23 -15.24
N ARG A 161 1.11 -8.49 -14.79
CA ARG A 161 -0.09 -9.29 -15.10
C ARG A 161 -1.28 -8.78 -14.30
N VAL A 162 -2.46 -8.78 -14.91
CA VAL A 162 -3.72 -8.37 -14.28
C VAL A 162 -3.96 -9.15 -12.98
N GLY A 163 -3.79 -10.48 -13.00
CA GLY A 163 -3.98 -11.33 -11.82
C GLY A 163 -3.05 -11.00 -10.65
N GLU A 164 -1.76 -10.76 -10.90
CA GLU A 164 -0.78 -10.38 -9.87
C GLU A 164 -1.08 -8.99 -9.31
N THR A 165 -1.40 -8.04 -10.18
CA THR A 165 -1.73 -6.67 -9.78
C THR A 165 -3.00 -6.64 -8.93
N THR A 166 -4.01 -7.41 -9.33
CA THR A 166 -5.27 -7.55 -8.59
C THR A 166 -5.05 -8.25 -7.25
N GLN A 167 -4.17 -9.27 -7.19
CA GLN A 167 -3.79 -9.92 -5.93
C GLN A 167 -3.15 -8.93 -4.96
N ARG A 168 -2.26 -8.05 -5.42
CA ARG A 168 -1.63 -7.03 -4.56
C ARG A 168 -2.63 -6.03 -4.00
N VAL A 169 -3.62 -5.63 -4.80
CA VAL A 169 -4.71 -4.78 -4.32
C VAL A 169 -5.55 -5.54 -3.29
N GLU A 170 -5.89 -6.81 -3.54
CA GLU A 170 -6.59 -7.66 -2.56
C GLU A 170 -5.82 -7.77 -1.25
N ASP A 171 -4.51 -8.06 -1.29
CA ASP A 171 -3.67 -8.19 -0.10
C ASP A 171 -3.56 -6.86 0.67
N ALA A 172 -3.39 -5.74 -0.03
CA ALA A 172 -3.34 -4.41 0.60
C ALA A 172 -4.68 -4.07 1.26
N THR A 173 -5.80 -4.37 0.59
CA THR A 173 -7.15 -4.16 1.12
C THR A 173 -7.42 -5.04 2.32
N LEU A 174 -7.03 -6.31 2.25
CA LEU A 174 -7.16 -7.27 3.34
C LEU A 174 -6.39 -6.83 4.57
N ASN A 175 -5.16 -6.34 4.40
CA ASN A 175 -4.35 -5.83 5.50
C ASN A 175 -5.00 -4.60 6.15
N ALA A 176 -5.56 -3.68 5.35
CA ALA A 176 -6.28 -2.52 5.88
C ALA A 176 -7.56 -2.93 6.63
N LEU A 177 -8.36 -3.84 6.07
CA LEU A 177 -9.56 -4.38 6.72
C LEU A 177 -9.22 -5.12 8.03
N ARG A 178 -8.16 -5.93 8.03
CA ARG A 178 -7.68 -6.62 9.24
C ARG A 178 -7.21 -5.63 10.30
N ALA A 179 -6.43 -4.62 9.92
CA ALA A 179 -5.98 -3.59 10.86
C ALA A 179 -7.17 -2.86 11.52
N TRP A 180 -8.22 -2.55 10.77
CA TRP A 180 -9.46 -1.98 11.31
C TRP A 180 -10.24 -2.93 12.22
N ARG A 181 -10.15 -4.26 12.01
CA ARG A 181 -10.80 -5.26 12.87
C ARG A 181 -10.02 -5.52 14.16
N GLU A 182 -8.71 -5.65 14.06
CA GLU A 182 -7.79 -5.90 15.18
C GLU A 182 -7.63 -4.65 16.06
N GLN A 183 -7.73 -3.45 15.47
CA GLN A 183 -7.74 -2.17 16.18
C GLN A 183 -8.96 -1.35 15.75
N PRO A 184 -10.15 -1.71 16.26
CA PRO A 184 -11.40 -0.98 15.99
C PRO A 184 -11.21 0.52 16.24
N TYR A 185 -11.85 1.36 15.42
CA TYR A 185 -11.79 2.82 15.61
C TYR A 185 -10.36 3.36 15.61
N LEU A 186 -9.45 2.75 14.82
CA LEU A 186 -8.00 3.03 14.80
C LEU A 186 -7.32 2.86 16.19
N GLY A 187 -7.87 1.97 17.02
CA GLY A 187 -7.45 1.75 18.42
C GLY A 187 -8.06 2.76 19.41
N GLY A 188 -8.94 3.65 18.96
CA GLY A 188 -9.69 4.58 19.79
C GLY A 188 -10.98 3.98 20.36
N SER A 189 -11.78 4.85 20.98
CA SER A 189 -13.12 4.54 21.46
C SER A 189 -14.15 4.71 20.33
N PRO A 190 -15.28 3.97 20.35
CA PRO A 190 -16.39 4.26 19.46
C PRO A 190 -16.90 5.69 19.67
N MET A 191 -17.17 6.39 18.57
CA MET A 191 -17.91 7.64 18.60
C MET A 191 -19.41 7.34 18.51
N LEU A 192 -20.19 7.83 19.47
CA LEU A 192 -21.64 7.88 19.36
C LEU A 192 -22.00 9.01 18.37
N VAL A 193 -22.72 8.65 17.31
CA VAL A 193 -23.21 9.62 16.31
C VAL A 193 -24.22 10.55 16.99
N ASP A 194 -24.21 11.85 16.66
CA ASP A 194 -25.13 12.92 17.12
C ASP A 194 -24.85 13.67 18.45
N GLU A 195 -23.67 13.56 19.06
CA GLU A 195 -23.36 14.46 20.19
C GLU A 195 -22.92 15.85 19.69
N SER A 196 -23.82 16.84 19.80
CA SER A 196 -23.45 18.26 19.71
C SER A 196 -22.70 18.66 20.97
N PHE A 197 -21.40 18.87 20.82
CA PHE A 197 -20.55 19.31 21.92
C PHE A 197 -20.51 20.83 21.98
N ASP A 198 -21.40 21.45 22.76
CA ASP A 198 -21.49 22.92 22.91
C ASP A 198 -20.19 23.58 23.38
N ARG A 199 -19.29 22.81 24.01
CA ARG A 199 -17.98 23.27 24.52
C ARG A 199 -16.79 22.77 23.69
N ALA A 200 -17.03 22.05 22.59
CA ALA A 200 -15.93 21.53 21.79
C ALA A 200 -15.28 22.63 20.95
N VAL A 201 -13.95 22.55 20.88
CA VAL A 201 -13.15 23.32 19.94
C VAL A 201 -13.08 22.56 18.62
N ASP A 202 -13.59 23.17 17.56
CA ASP A 202 -13.50 22.63 16.21
C ASP A 202 -12.05 22.70 15.70
N ILE A 203 -11.60 21.62 15.08
CA ILE A 203 -10.30 21.52 14.43
C ILE A 203 -10.52 21.45 12.91
N PRO A 204 -10.54 22.60 12.22
CA PRO A 204 -10.74 22.63 10.78
C PRO A 204 -9.46 22.21 10.04
N ALA A 205 -9.64 21.60 8.87
CA ALA A 205 -8.54 21.40 7.92
C ALA A 205 -8.02 22.75 7.42
N ASP A 206 -6.71 22.84 7.24
CA ASP A 206 -5.98 24.00 6.69
C ASP A 206 -5.64 23.84 5.20
N GLY A 207 -5.77 22.63 4.65
CA GLY A 207 -5.43 22.29 3.27
C GLY A 207 -6.51 21.49 2.54
N ILE A 208 -6.25 21.25 1.25
CA ILE A 208 -7.09 20.44 0.37
C ILE A 208 -6.40 19.12 0.07
N GLY A 209 -7.10 18.00 0.26
CA GLY A 209 -6.58 16.67 -0.06
C GLY A 209 -7.35 15.55 0.63
N TYR A 210 -6.73 14.38 0.70
CA TYR A 210 -7.22 13.22 1.43
C TYR A 210 -6.47 13.03 2.74
N VAL A 211 -7.19 12.66 3.79
CA VAL A 211 -6.57 12.17 5.03
C VAL A 211 -5.91 10.81 4.72
N GLN A 212 -4.59 10.73 4.77
CA GLN A 212 -3.85 9.47 4.53
C GLN A 212 -3.49 8.74 5.83
N PHE A 213 -3.24 9.50 6.89
CA PHE A 213 -2.76 8.96 8.14
C PHE A 213 -3.17 9.83 9.32
N ILE A 214 -3.52 9.18 10.43
CA ILE A 214 -3.80 9.85 11.71
C ILE A 214 -2.86 9.27 12.77
N ASP A 215 -2.08 10.13 13.42
CA ASP A 215 -1.21 9.75 14.53
C ASP A 215 -2.02 9.64 15.84
N MET A 216 -2.71 8.51 16.01
CA MET A 216 -3.55 8.22 17.17
C MET A 216 -2.81 8.33 18.51
N ASN A 217 -1.53 7.96 18.53
CA ASN A 217 -0.70 8.05 19.73
C ASN A 217 -0.35 9.50 20.07
N ALA A 218 -0.10 10.37 19.08
CA ALA A 218 0.07 11.79 19.33
C ALA A 218 -1.25 12.42 19.81
N LEU A 219 -2.38 12.07 19.20
CA LEU A 219 -3.71 12.52 19.63
C LEU A 219 -4.01 12.14 21.09
N SER A 220 -3.75 10.89 21.49
CA SER A 220 -3.96 10.44 22.88
C SER A 220 -3.13 11.26 23.87
N LYS A 221 -1.86 11.53 23.55
CA LYS A 221 -1.00 12.36 24.40
C LYS A 221 -1.50 13.80 24.53
N ILE A 222 -2.05 14.38 23.47
CA ILE A 222 -2.66 15.71 23.50
C ILE A 222 -3.90 15.67 24.41
N ALA A 223 -4.78 14.69 24.21
CA ALA A 223 -6.01 14.53 24.98
C ALA A 223 -5.75 14.31 26.48
N GLU A 224 -4.75 13.50 26.83
CA GLU A 224 -4.32 13.25 28.21
C GLU A 224 -3.71 14.51 28.86
N ARG A 225 -2.80 15.19 28.15
CA ARG A 225 -2.13 16.39 28.65
C ARG A 225 -3.11 17.54 28.92
N LEU A 226 -4.09 17.71 28.04
CA LEU A 226 -5.09 18.77 28.12
C LEU A 226 -6.36 18.36 28.87
N GLN A 227 -6.42 17.13 29.41
CA GLN A 227 -7.57 16.60 30.14
C GLN A 227 -8.88 16.78 29.36
N GLY A 228 -8.97 16.14 28.20
CA GLY A 228 -10.16 16.16 27.36
C GLY A 228 -10.29 14.92 26.50
N ALA A 229 -11.24 14.95 25.59
CA ALA A 229 -11.49 13.93 24.58
C ALA A 229 -11.39 14.52 23.17
N ILE A 230 -10.86 13.75 22.22
CA ILE A 230 -10.77 14.14 20.81
C ILE A 230 -11.73 13.27 20.00
N TYR A 231 -12.64 13.90 19.27
CA TYR A 231 -13.59 13.25 18.39
C TYR A 231 -13.15 13.45 16.94
N ILE A 232 -12.75 12.37 16.26
CA ILE A 232 -12.34 12.41 14.85
C ILE A 232 -13.58 12.40 13.97
N HIS A 233 -13.69 13.35 13.05
CA HIS A 233 -14.78 13.44 12.07
C HIS A 233 -14.33 12.99 10.68
N SER A 234 -13.09 13.28 10.31
CA SER A 234 -12.51 12.90 9.02
C SER A 234 -11.53 11.73 9.17
N VAL A 235 -11.98 10.51 8.87
CA VAL A 235 -11.17 9.29 8.90
C VAL A 235 -10.28 9.15 7.65
N PRO A 236 -9.24 8.29 7.67
CA PRO A 236 -8.42 8.04 6.49
C PRO A 236 -9.26 7.69 5.25
N GLY A 237 -8.98 8.37 4.14
CA GLY A 237 -9.76 8.29 2.90
C GLY A 237 -10.73 9.46 2.69
N ALA A 238 -11.07 10.22 3.73
CA ALA A 238 -11.92 11.40 3.61
C ALA A 238 -11.24 12.49 2.77
N PHE A 239 -11.97 13.07 1.81
CA PHE A 239 -11.54 14.26 1.08
C PHE A 239 -11.93 15.51 1.87
N VAL A 240 -10.93 16.34 2.17
CA VAL A 240 -11.06 17.53 3.00
C VAL A 240 -10.60 18.76 2.23
N PHE A 241 -11.17 19.90 2.59
CA PHE A 241 -10.82 21.24 2.10
C PHE A 241 -10.84 22.22 3.29
N PRO A 242 -10.31 23.45 3.17
CA PRO A 242 -10.31 24.41 4.26
C PRO A 242 -11.68 24.52 4.94
N GLN A 243 -11.69 24.51 6.28
CA GLN A 243 -12.90 24.48 7.12
C GLN A 243 -13.66 23.14 7.18
N THR A 244 -13.23 22.10 6.47
CA THR A 244 -13.73 20.74 6.74
C THR A 244 -13.31 20.33 8.15
N ARG A 245 -14.26 19.87 8.96
CA ARG A 245 -14.00 19.44 10.34
C ARG A 245 -13.17 18.15 10.34
N LEU A 246 -11.90 18.24 10.76
CA LEU A 246 -11.04 17.06 10.94
C LEU A 246 -11.38 16.33 12.22
N ALA A 247 -11.45 17.10 13.31
CA ALA A 247 -11.73 16.63 14.65
C ALA A 247 -12.39 17.73 15.49
N GLN A 248 -12.80 17.35 16.69
CA GLN A 248 -13.25 18.23 17.76
C GLN A 248 -12.52 17.87 19.05
N PHE A 249 -12.08 18.87 19.82
CA PHE A 249 -11.55 18.66 21.16
C PHE A 249 -12.57 19.12 22.20
N LEU A 250 -12.98 18.21 23.09
CA LEU A 250 -13.87 18.49 24.21
C LEU A 250 -13.06 18.44 25.51
N PRO A 251 -12.85 19.56 26.21
CA PRO A 251 -12.18 19.54 27.51
C PRO A 251 -13.12 18.97 28.60
N ASP A 252 -12.54 18.26 29.58
CA ASP A 252 -13.26 17.71 30.74
C ASP A 252 -13.85 18.87 31.58
N GLU A 253 -13.07 19.95 31.75
CA GLU A 253 -13.46 21.18 32.47
C GLU A 253 -13.31 22.42 31.59
N ALA A 254 -14.10 23.46 31.85
CA ALA A 254 -13.96 24.73 31.15
C ALA A 254 -12.67 25.43 31.62
N GLY A 255 -11.69 25.53 30.73
CA GLY A 255 -10.40 26.17 30.99
C GLY A 255 -10.05 27.20 29.92
N ASP A 256 -9.03 28.02 30.21
CA ASP A 256 -8.47 28.96 29.24
C ASP A 256 -7.53 28.19 28.30
N LEU A 257 -8.07 27.81 27.13
CA LEU A 257 -7.33 27.08 26.10
C LEU A 257 -6.90 28.07 25.01
N ASN A 258 -5.62 28.05 24.66
CA ASN A 258 -5.15 28.69 23.45
C ASN A 258 -5.65 27.90 22.23
N VAL A 259 -6.78 28.33 21.67
CA VAL A 259 -7.48 27.64 20.57
C VAL A 259 -6.59 27.50 19.32
N GLU A 260 -5.81 28.52 18.99
CA GLU A 260 -4.96 28.52 17.79
C GLU A 260 -3.84 27.46 17.91
N GLU A 261 -3.16 27.42 19.05
CA GLU A 261 -2.10 26.44 19.34
C GLU A 261 -2.66 25.02 19.38
N LEU A 262 -3.81 24.81 20.01
CA LEU A 262 -4.51 23.52 20.03
C LEU A 262 -4.87 23.04 18.61
N GLN A 263 -5.42 23.94 17.79
CA GLN A 263 -5.76 23.62 16.40
C GLN A 263 -4.52 23.23 15.60
N GLU A 264 -3.41 23.95 15.74
CA GLU A 264 -2.15 23.60 15.06
C GLU A 264 -1.59 22.24 15.52
N GLU A 265 -1.57 21.99 16.83
CA GLU A 265 -1.03 20.75 17.40
C GLU A 265 -1.85 19.53 16.96
N ILE A 266 -3.18 19.61 17.01
CA ILE A 266 -4.06 18.54 16.53
C ILE A 266 -3.97 18.42 15.00
N ARG A 267 -3.98 19.52 14.23
CA ARG A 267 -3.80 19.43 12.76
C ARG A 267 -2.51 18.70 12.40
N TYR A 268 -1.42 18.90 13.14
CA TYR A 268 -0.15 18.25 12.89
C TYR A 268 -0.19 16.71 13.04
N THR A 269 -1.19 16.15 13.73
CA THR A 269 -1.35 14.68 13.81
C THR A 269 -2.04 14.09 12.58
N PHE A 270 -2.63 14.90 11.72
CA PHE A 270 -3.25 14.48 10.46
C PHE A 270 -2.25 14.66 9.31
N ALA A 271 -2.05 13.61 8.51
CA ALA A 271 -1.28 13.69 7.28
C ALA A 271 -2.25 13.81 6.09
N LEU A 272 -2.30 15.01 5.49
CA LEU A 272 -3.05 15.27 4.26
C LEU A 272 -2.16 15.06 3.04
N ALA A 273 -2.73 14.49 1.96
CA ALA A 273 -2.04 14.34 0.69
C ALA A 273 -3.00 14.49 -0.50
N ARG A 274 -2.47 14.66 -1.71
CA ARG A 274 -3.27 14.85 -2.93
C ARG A 274 -4.05 13.62 -3.38
N GLU A 275 -3.72 12.44 -2.85
CA GLU A 275 -4.25 11.15 -3.29
C GLU A 275 -4.55 10.27 -2.09
N ARG A 276 -5.44 9.29 -2.22
CA ARG A 276 -5.69 8.25 -1.20
C ARG A 276 -4.51 7.27 -1.09
N SER A 277 -4.39 6.60 0.06
CA SER A 277 -3.40 5.54 0.32
C SER A 277 -4.12 4.25 0.75
N PHE A 278 -3.50 3.08 0.58
CA PHE A 278 -4.10 1.80 0.98
C PHE A 278 -3.93 1.49 2.48
N GLU A 279 -3.04 2.20 3.17
CA GLU A 279 -2.49 1.78 4.47
C GLU A 279 -3.50 1.81 5.61
N GLN A 280 -4.35 2.85 5.67
CA GLN A 280 -5.38 3.00 6.70
C GLN A 280 -6.80 3.14 6.12
N ASP A 281 -6.94 3.02 4.80
CA ASP A 281 -8.19 3.24 4.08
C ASP A 281 -8.57 1.97 3.29
N PRO A 282 -9.31 1.03 3.91
CA PRO A 282 -9.75 -0.18 3.25
C PRO A 282 -10.73 0.09 2.11
N ARG A 283 -11.51 1.18 2.19
CA ARG A 283 -12.46 1.59 1.16
C ARG A 283 -11.75 1.92 -0.15
N PHE A 284 -10.55 2.49 -0.10
CA PHE A 284 -9.77 2.76 -1.32
C PHE A 284 -9.37 1.47 -2.03
N GLY A 285 -9.00 0.45 -1.26
CA GLY A 285 -8.74 -0.89 -1.78
C GLY A 285 -9.91 -1.47 -2.57
N LEU A 286 -11.11 -1.39 -1.99
CA LEU A 286 -12.35 -1.82 -2.63
C LEU A 286 -12.67 -0.97 -3.88
N ALA A 287 -12.59 0.35 -3.78
CA ALA A 287 -12.81 1.24 -4.92
C ALA A 287 -11.86 0.91 -6.08
N VAL A 288 -10.56 0.69 -5.80
CA VAL A 288 -9.58 0.30 -6.82
C VAL A 288 -9.93 -1.05 -7.42
N MET A 289 -10.29 -2.07 -6.62
CA MET A 289 -10.76 -3.37 -7.14
C MET A 289 -11.98 -3.22 -8.07
N SER A 290 -12.93 -2.36 -7.69
CA SER A 290 -14.13 -2.06 -8.48
C SER A 290 -13.78 -1.36 -9.80
N GLU A 291 -12.80 -0.44 -9.79
CA GLU A 291 -12.24 0.16 -11.00
C GLU A 291 -11.58 -0.87 -11.92
N ILE A 292 -10.87 -1.88 -11.37
CA ILE A 292 -10.29 -2.99 -12.17
C ILE A 292 -11.40 -3.76 -12.88
N GLY A 293 -12.46 -4.11 -12.15
CA GLY A 293 -13.63 -4.78 -12.72
C GLY A 293 -14.27 -3.95 -13.83
N SER A 294 -14.61 -2.69 -13.54
CA SER A 294 -15.18 -1.74 -14.51
C SER A 294 -14.30 -1.59 -15.76
N ARG A 295 -12.98 -1.49 -15.61
CA ARG A 295 -12.04 -1.38 -16.73
C ARG A 295 -12.05 -2.61 -17.61
N ALA A 296 -12.10 -3.81 -17.03
CA ALA A 296 -12.17 -5.06 -17.77
C ALA A 296 -13.46 -5.18 -18.62
N LEU A 297 -14.55 -4.51 -18.21
CA LEU A 297 -15.81 -4.43 -18.98
C LEU A 297 -15.79 -3.37 -20.08
N SER A 298 -14.77 -2.53 -20.15
CA SER A 298 -14.69 -1.52 -21.21
C SER A 298 -14.65 -2.17 -22.59
N SER A 299 -15.19 -1.49 -23.59
CA SER A 299 -15.23 -1.97 -24.99
C SER A 299 -13.85 -2.30 -25.57
N ALA A 300 -12.79 -1.70 -25.01
CA ALA A 300 -11.41 -1.94 -25.42
C ALA A 300 -10.84 -3.27 -24.89
N ILE A 301 -11.30 -3.76 -23.73
CA ILE A 301 -10.79 -4.98 -23.09
C ILE A 301 -11.77 -6.14 -23.25
N ASN A 302 -13.04 -5.92 -22.89
CA ASN A 302 -14.13 -6.87 -23.01
C ASN A 302 -13.82 -8.25 -22.40
N ASP A 303 -13.41 -8.26 -21.12
CA ASP A 303 -13.08 -9.48 -20.37
C ASP A 303 -13.97 -9.65 -19.12
N PRO A 304 -15.16 -10.25 -19.26
CA PRO A 304 -16.04 -10.59 -18.13
C PRO A 304 -15.39 -11.56 -17.12
N GLY A 305 -14.42 -12.38 -17.56
CA GLY A 305 -13.73 -13.35 -16.71
C GLY A 305 -12.95 -12.66 -15.59
N THR A 306 -12.23 -11.58 -15.92
CA THR A 306 -11.54 -10.74 -14.92
C THR A 306 -12.52 -10.14 -13.91
N VAL A 307 -13.72 -9.70 -14.34
CA VAL A 307 -14.73 -9.15 -13.41
C VAL A 307 -15.28 -10.23 -12.48
N ILE A 308 -15.54 -11.42 -12.98
CA ILE A 308 -16.00 -12.55 -12.16
C ILE A 308 -14.95 -12.91 -11.10
N ASP A 309 -13.65 -12.84 -11.44
CA ASP A 309 -12.54 -13.00 -10.49
C ASP A 309 -12.56 -11.88 -9.44
N VAL A 310 -12.64 -10.62 -9.86
CA VAL A 310 -12.74 -9.44 -8.97
C VAL A 310 -13.91 -9.57 -7.99
N ILE A 311 -15.11 -9.94 -8.45
CA ILE A 311 -16.27 -10.17 -7.56
C ILE A 311 -15.97 -11.27 -6.54
N GLY A 312 -15.27 -12.35 -6.95
CA GLY A 312 -14.82 -13.40 -6.04
C GLY A 312 -13.84 -12.91 -4.97
N ARG A 313 -12.92 -12.02 -5.33
CA ARG A 313 -11.97 -11.38 -4.40
C ARG A 313 -12.69 -10.47 -3.41
N MET A 314 -13.62 -9.64 -3.90
CA MET A 314 -14.49 -8.81 -3.05
C MET A 314 -15.27 -9.64 -2.05
N ALA A 315 -15.83 -10.78 -2.48
CA ALA A 315 -16.52 -11.71 -1.59
C ALA A 315 -15.62 -12.22 -0.45
N ARG A 316 -14.36 -12.57 -0.75
CA ARG A 316 -13.39 -13.01 0.27
C ARG A 316 -13.07 -11.89 1.27
N LEU A 317 -12.83 -10.67 0.77
CA LEU A 317 -12.54 -9.50 1.61
C LEU A 317 -13.72 -9.20 2.54
N LEU A 318 -14.94 -9.13 2.00
CA LEU A 318 -16.14 -8.77 2.77
C LEU A 318 -16.63 -9.91 3.68
N CYS A 319 -16.36 -11.18 3.35
CA CYS A 319 -16.56 -12.29 4.28
C CYS A 319 -15.61 -12.21 5.50
N GLY A 320 -14.39 -11.69 5.30
CA GLY A 320 -13.49 -11.36 6.40
C GLY A 320 -13.99 -10.18 7.24
N TRP A 321 -14.56 -9.16 6.59
CA TRP A 321 -15.11 -7.97 7.22
C TRP A 321 -16.39 -8.25 8.03
N SER A 322 -17.27 -9.12 7.52
CA SER A 322 -18.55 -9.45 8.15
C SER A 322 -18.44 -10.04 9.54
N ARG A 323 -17.25 -10.49 9.96
CA ARG A 323 -16.98 -10.95 11.33
C ARG A 323 -17.03 -9.83 12.38
N GLY A 324 -17.06 -8.57 11.96
CA GLY A 324 -17.09 -7.41 12.84
C GLY A 324 -15.75 -7.13 13.52
N TYR A 325 -15.76 -6.11 14.38
CA TYR A 325 -14.62 -5.71 15.20
C TYR A 325 -14.25 -6.80 16.22
N GLU A 326 -12.96 -6.96 16.51
CA GLU A 326 -12.50 -7.82 17.59
C GLU A 326 -12.69 -7.11 18.94
N GLU A 327 -13.21 -7.83 19.93
CA GLU A 327 -13.36 -7.29 21.29
C GLU A 327 -11.96 -7.01 21.87
N SER A 328 -11.66 -5.72 22.06
CA SER A 328 -10.41 -5.25 22.62
C SER A 328 -10.63 -3.95 23.39
N GLU A 329 -9.86 -3.74 24.45
CA GLU A 329 -9.85 -2.46 25.15
C GLU A 329 -9.24 -1.38 24.25
N PRO A 330 -9.83 -0.16 24.19
CA PRO A 330 -9.26 0.95 23.41
C PRO A 330 -7.83 1.27 23.85
N LEU A 331 -6.89 1.25 22.90
CA LEU A 331 -5.51 1.70 23.12
C LEU A 331 -5.46 3.20 23.43
N TYR A 332 -6.40 3.97 22.90
CA TYR A 332 -6.49 5.42 23.03
C TYR A 332 -7.90 5.82 23.52
N PRO A 333 -8.23 5.59 24.80
CA PRO A 333 -9.61 5.69 25.30
C PRO A 333 -10.23 7.10 25.21
N ARG A 334 -9.39 8.15 25.17
CA ARG A 334 -9.80 9.56 25.03
C ARG A 334 -9.90 10.03 23.57
N VAL A 335 -9.65 9.16 22.60
CA VAL A 335 -9.78 9.48 21.17
C VAL A 335 -10.93 8.67 20.60
N HIS A 336 -12.00 9.35 20.19
CA HIS A 336 -13.20 8.74 19.64
C HIS A 336 -13.18 8.80 18.12
N VAL A 337 -13.49 7.68 17.46
CA VAL A 337 -13.49 7.57 15.99
C VAL A 337 -14.80 6.95 15.52
N PRO A 338 -15.41 7.46 14.45
CA PRO A 338 -16.62 6.86 13.88
C PRO A 338 -16.30 5.49 13.26
N PRO A 339 -17.28 4.56 13.27
CA PRO A 339 -17.14 3.32 12.52
C PRO A 339 -17.10 3.60 11.02
N LEU A 340 -16.52 2.67 10.25
CA LEU A 340 -16.74 2.65 8.80
C LEU A 340 -18.19 2.29 8.49
N CYS A 341 -18.83 3.06 7.63
CA CYS A 341 -20.20 2.78 7.18
C CYS A 341 -20.21 1.58 6.22
N ASN A 342 -21.06 0.59 6.50
CA ASN A 342 -21.18 -0.59 5.65
C ASN A 342 -21.78 -0.26 4.28
N GLU A 343 -22.73 0.67 4.18
CA GLU A 343 -23.30 1.10 2.89
C GLU A 343 -22.22 1.62 1.95
N ASP A 344 -21.39 2.53 2.46
CA ASP A 344 -20.21 3.08 1.80
C ASP A 344 -19.22 2.00 1.32
N ILE A 345 -18.93 1.00 2.17
CA ILE A 345 -18.04 -0.13 1.84
C ILE A 345 -18.61 -0.93 0.66
N PHE A 346 -19.92 -1.20 0.68
CA PHE A 346 -20.60 -1.96 -0.36
C PHE A 346 -20.75 -1.18 -1.66
N ASP A 347 -20.99 0.13 -1.59
CA ASP A 347 -20.98 1.03 -2.74
C ASP A 347 -19.61 1.05 -3.42
N ASP A 348 -18.55 1.29 -2.66
CA ASP A 348 -17.17 1.29 -3.18
C ASP A 348 -16.82 -0.07 -3.82
N ALA A 349 -17.32 -1.17 -3.25
CA ALA A 349 -17.05 -2.51 -3.75
C ALA A 349 -17.81 -2.87 -5.04
N PHE A 350 -19.10 -2.56 -5.13
CA PHE A 350 -19.97 -3.15 -6.16
C PHE A 350 -20.63 -2.16 -7.10
N ALA A 351 -20.75 -0.87 -6.75
CA ALA A 351 -21.57 0.06 -7.51
C ALA A 351 -21.08 0.23 -8.96
N LEU A 352 -19.78 0.34 -9.20
CA LEU A 352 -19.23 0.47 -10.57
C LEU A 352 -19.43 -0.81 -11.38
N ILE A 353 -19.14 -1.98 -10.80
CA ILE A 353 -19.32 -3.29 -11.46
C ILE A 353 -20.80 -3.51 -11.80
N ALA A 354 -21.71 -3.19 -10.88
CA ALA A 354 -23.15 -3.31 -11.09
C ALA A 354 -23.64 -2.42 -12.23
N ARG A 355 -23.10 -1.20 -12.35
CA ARG A 355 -23.44 -0.24 -13.42
C ARG A 355 -22.89 -0.69 -14.77
N ASP A 356 -21.59 -0.97 -14.85
CA ASP A 356 -20.92 -1.21 -16.12
C ASP A 356 -21.16 -2.64 -16.63
N GLY A 357 -21.42 -3.58 -15.72
CA GLY A 357 -21.78 -4.97 -16.04
C GLY A 357 -23.28 -5.21 -16.16
N ALA A 358 -24.12 -4.16 -16.19
CA ALA A 358 -25.58 -4.29 -16.18
C ALA A 358 -26.12 -5.14 -17.33
N ALA A 359 -25.54 -5.00 -18.53
CA ALA A 359 -25.97 -5.70 -19.73
C ALA A 359 -25.36 -7.11 -19.90
N LEU A 360 -24.54 -7.58 -18.94
CA LEU A 360 -23.82 -8.86 -19.04
C LEU A 360 -24.38 -9.86 -18.03
N VAL A 361 -25.12 -10.85 -18.54
CA VAL A 361 -25.85 -11.80 -17.71
C VAL A 361 -24.94 -12.61 -16.79
N GLU A 362 -23.76 -13.04 -17.27
CA GLU A 362 -22.78 -13.79 -16.49
C GLU A 362 -22.20 -12.99 -15.32
N VAL A 363 -22.01 -11.68 -15.50
CA VAL A 363 -21.54 -10.77 -14.44
C VAL A 363 -22.66 -10.57 -13.42
N GLN A 364 -23.88 -10.30 -13.87
CA GLN A 364 -25.04 -10.12 -12.98
C GLN A 364 -25.35 -11.37 -12.17
N ILE A 365 -25.30 -12.56 -12.78
CA ILE A 365 -25.45 -13.84 -12.07
C ILE A 365 -24.42 -13.97 -10.95
N ARG A 366 -23.14 -13.66 -11.24
CA ARG A 366 -22.06 -13.75 -10.24
C ARG A 366 -22.24 -12.73 -9.13
N LEU A 367 -22.61 -11.50 -9.49
CA LEU A 367 -22.84 -10.39 -8.56
C LEU A 367 -24.00 -10.69 -7.61
N GLN A 368 -25.15 -11.10 -8.14
CA GLN A 368 -26.34 -11.45 -7.33
C GLN A 368 -26.07 -12.62 -6.38
N LYS A 369 -25.39 -13.68 -6.85
CA LYS A 369 -24.98 -14.80 -5.97
C LYS A 369 -24.08 -14.33 -4.83
N THR A 370 -23.17 -13.39 -5.11
CA THR A 370 -22.22 -12.88 -4.14
C THR A 370 -22.90 -12.00 -3.10
N LEU A 371 -23.70 -11.02 -3.54
CA LEU A 371 -24.43 -10.12 -2.64
C LEU A 371 -25.46 -10.88 -1.80
N LYS A 372 -26.11 -11.90 -2.37
CA LYS A 372 -26.97 -12.83 -1.63
C LYS A 372 -26.21 -13.61 -0.55
N ALA A 373 -25.02 -14.11 -0.85
CA ALA A 373 -24.23 -14.79 0.17
C ALA A 373 -23.84 -13.82 1.30
N LEU A 374 -23.41 -12.61 0.95
CA LEU A 374 -23.04 -11.58 1.92
C LEU A 374 -24.23 -11.10 2.76
N SER A 375 -25.44 -11.05 2.21
CA SER A 375 -26.65 -10.63 2.95
C SER A 375 -27.10 -11.60 4.04
N THR A 376 -26.44 -12.76 4.15
CA THR A 376 -26.65 -13.75 5.23
C THR A 376 -25.58 -13.69 6.32
N MET A 377 -24.60 -12.78 6.20
CA MET A 377 -23.43 -12.70 7.08
C MET A 377 -23.41 -11.39 7.87
N GLY A 378 -22.62 -11.35 8.95
CA GLY A 378 -22.38 -10.14 9.74
C GLY A 378 -23.58 -9.64 10.51
N ASP A 379 -23.53 -8.36 10.87
CA ASP A 379 -24.58 -7.67 11.64
C ASP A 379 -25.72 -7.18 10.73
N GLU A 380 -26.74 -6.55 11.32
CA GLU A 380 -27.90 -6.09 10.55
C GLU A 380 -27.51 -5.00 9.53
N THR A 381 -26.59 -4.10 9.89
CA THR A 381 -26.16 -3.03 8.98
C THR A 381 -25.41 -3.57 7.76
N PHE A 382 -24.54 -4.57 7.96
CA PHE A 382 -23.85 -5.26 6.86
C PHE A 382 -24.83 -6.01 5.96
N ARG A 383 -25.80 -6.75 6.55
CA ARG A 383 -26.82 -7.46 5.77
C ARG A 383 -27.70 -6.50 4.97
N ALA A 384 -28.09 -5.37 5.56
CA ALA A 384 -28.89 -4.34 4.90
C ALA A 384 -28.13 -3.73 3.71
N ALA A 385 -26.85 -3.37 3.89
CA ALA A 385 -26.01 -2.83 2.82
C ALA A 385 -25.86 -3.83 1.64
N ALA A 386 -25.67 -5.12 1.94
CA ALA A 386 -25.61 -6.17 0.92
C ALA A 386 -26.92 -6.32 0.13
N LYS A 387 -28.07 -6.30 0.83
CA LYS A 387 -29.39 -6.37 0.19
C LYS A 387 -29.65 -5.15 -0.68
N HIS A 388 -29.34 -3.96 -0.19
CA HIS A 388 -29.52 -2.71 -0.93
C HIS A 388 -28.72 -2.72 -2.24
N GLN A 389 -27.45 -3.14 -2.21
CA GLN A 389 -26.66 -3.30 -3.44
C GLN A 389 -27.23 -4.38 -4.38
N ALA A 390 -27.78 -5.48 -3.85
CA ALA A 390 -28.38 -6.53 -4.68
C ALA A 390 -29.59 -6.00 -5.46
N GLU A 391 -30.44 -5.21 -4.79
CA GLU A 391 -31.61 -4.56 -5.37
C GLU A 391 -31.21 -3.55 -6.45
N LEU A 392 -30.24 -2.68 -6.17
CA LEU A 392 -29.72 -1.71 -7.16
C LEU A 392 -29.11 -2.41 -8.38
N ALA A 393 -28.34 -3.48 -8.16
CA ALA A 393 -27.75 -4.26 -9.24
C ALA A 393 -28.83 -4.95 -10.09
N LEU A 394 -29.88 -5.50 -9.47
CA LEU A 394 -31.00 -6.13 -10.18
C LEU A 394 -31.73 -5.10 -11.04
N ALA A 395 -32.08 -3.93 -10.46
CA ALA A 395 -32.76 -2.86 -11.20
C ALA A 395 -31.95 -2.39 -12.42
N ARG A 396 -30.62 -2.26 -12.27
CA ARG A 396 -29.72 -1.94 -13.40
C ARG A 396 -29.71 -3.03 -14.45
N ALA A 397 -29.64 -4.30 -14.03
CA ALA A 397 -29.65 -5.44 -14.95
C ALA A 397 -30.96 -5.52 -15.75
N GLU A 398 -32.11 -5.32 -15.10
CA GLU A 398 -33.41 -5.34 -15.77
C GLU A 398 -33.58 -4.21 -16.80
N ALA A 399 -33.00 -3.04 -16.51
CA ALA A 399 -33.00 -1.92 -17.43
C ALA A 399 -32.07 -2.12 -18.64
N ALA A 400 -30.97 -2.86 -18.47
CA ALA A 400 -29.93 -3.00 -19.49
C ALA A 400 -30.02 -4.29 -20.33
N LEU A 401 -30.46 -5.41 -19.74
CA LEU A 401 -30.62 -6.67 -20.46
C LEU A 401 -31.78 -6.57 -21.45
N THR A 402 -31.56 -7.05 -22.69
CA THR A 402 -32.58 -7.01 -23.74
C THR A 402 -33.40 -8.30 -23.83
N LEU A 403 -32.81 -9.44 -23.45
CA LEU A 403 -33.46 -10.74 -23.51
C LEU A 403 -34.21 -11.05 -22.20
N GLU A 404 -35.53 -11.28 -22.28
CA GLU A 404 -36.35 -11.59 -21.11
C GLU A 404 -35.91 -12.89 -20.40
N ALA A 405 -35.40 -13.88 -21.14
CA ALA A 405 -34.87 -15.11 -20.53
C ALA A 405 -33.67 -14.82 -19.60
N ASP A 406 -32.82 -13.86 -19.95
CA ASP A 406 -31.68 -13.48 -19.10
C ASP A 406 -32.14 -12.67 -17.89
N LYS A 407 -33.11 -11.75 -18.06
CA LYS A 407 -33.74 -11.05 -16.92
C LYS A 407 -34.33 -12.04 -15.94
N GLN A 408 -35.06 -13.04 -16.43
CA GLN A 408 -35.68 -14.08 -15.60
C GLN A 408 -34.63 -14.87 -14.82
N ARG A 409 -33.51 -15.25 -15.44
CA ARG A 409 -32.39 -15.94 -14.76
C ARG A 409 -31.80 -15.10 -13.63
N VAL A 410 -31.62 -13.79 -13.84
CA VAL A 410 -31.10 -12.89 -12.81
C VAL A 410 -32.12 -12.71 -11.68
N ARG A 411 -33.42 -12.53 -12.01
CA ARG A 411 -34.52 -12.45 -11.03
C ARG A 411 -34.61 -13.68 -10.14
N GLU A 412 -34.54 -14.88 -10.71
CA GLU A 412 -34.61 -16.13 -9.94
C GLU A 412 -33.48 -16.21 -8.91
N ILE A 413 -32.27 -15.78 -9.27
CA ILE A 413 -31.14 -15.78 -8.34
C ILE A 413 -31.32 -14.76 -7.22
N ALA A 414 -31.82 -13.57 -7.55
CA ALA A 414 -32.08 -12.50 -6.59
C ALA A 414 -33.28 -12.82 -5.65
N GLY A 415 -34.36 -13.38 -6.20
CA GLY A 415 -35.63 -13.64 -5.53
C GLY A 415 -35.70 -14.94 -4.71
N LEU A 416 -34.69 -15.81 -4.77
CA LEU A 416 -34.58 -16.98 -3.88
C LEU A 416 -34.15 -16.61 -2.43
N SER A 417 -34.49 -15.40 -1.96
CA SER A 417 -34.07 -14.83 -0.67
C SER A 417 -35.01 -15.15 0.48
#